data_AF-A0A174ZDN2-F1
#
_entry.id   AF-A0A174ZDN2-F1
#
_cell.length_a   1.000
_cell.length_b   1.000
_cell.length_c   1.000
_cell.angle_alpha   90.00
_cell.angle_beta   90.00
_cell.angle_gamma   90.00
#
_symmetry.space_group_name_H-M   'P 1'
#
loop_
_entity.id
_entity.type
_entity.pdbx_description
1 polymer ?
#
loop_
_entity_poly.entity_id
_entity_poly.type
_entity_poly.pdbx_seq_one_letter_code
_entity_poly.pdbx_strand_id
1 'polypeptide(L)'
;MKTILYHGSPEIIKKPAYGKGKTYNDYGRGFYCTEHLELAKEWACSENIDGYCNQYEIDLSKLKVLNLSEYTILHWLALLVTYRKIRVSSPIQQRSIDWLKKNYLLDLS
;
A
#
# COMPACT_ATOMS: atom_id res chain seq x y z
N MET A 1 3.65 13.16 -16.67
CA MET A 1 3.51 11.93 -17.50
C MET A 1 2.26 11.23 -16.99
N LYS A 2 1.35 10.85 -17.90
CA LYS A 2 0.11 10.16 -17.53
C LYS A 2 0.43 8.68 -17.31
N THR A 3 0.03 8.16 -16.15
CA THR A 3 0.19 6.76 -15.75
C THR A 3 -1.18 6.13 -15.60
N ILE A 4 -1.35 4.91 -16.12
CA ILE A 4 -2.57 4.13 -15.96
C ILE A 4 -2.43 3.24 -14.74
N LEU A 5 -3.43 3.29 -13.86
CA LEU A 5 -3.46 2.55 -12.61
C LEU A 5 -4.75 1.74 -12.51
N TYR A 6 -4.65 0.54 -11.92
CA TYR A 6 -5.74 -0.39 -11.73
C TYR A 6 -5.98 -0.66 -10.24
N HIS A 7 -7.24 -0.80 -9.85
CA HIS A 7 -7.67 -1.17 -8.50
C HIS A 7 -8.69 -2.30 -8.57
N GLY A 8 -8.35 -3.46 -8.01
CA GLY A 8 -9.28 -4.55 -7.80
C GLY A 8 -10.17 -4.30 -6.58
N SER A 9 -11.48 -4.41 -6.76
CA SER A 9 -12.45 -4.37 -5.66
C SER A 9 -13.74 -5.12 -5.99
N PRO A 10 -14.52 -5.55 -4.98
CA PRO A 10 -15.86 -6.11 -5.21
C PRO A 10 -16.88 -5.07 -5.71
N GLU A 11 -16.51 -3.78 -5.71
CA GLU A 11 -17.37 -2.66 -6.09
C GLU A 11 -16.78 -1.88 -7.27
N ILE A 12 -17.65 -1.21 -8.04
CA ILE A 12 -17.23 -0.19 -9.02
C ILE A 12 -16.97 1.12 -8.27
N ILE A 13 -15.72 1.59 -8.30
CA ILE A 13 -15.30 2.83 -7.65
C ILE A 13 -15.07 3.88 -8.75
N LYS A 14 -16.05 4.78 -8.93
CA LYS A 14 -15.94 5.83 -9.97
C LYS A 14 -14.95 6.94 -9.60
N LYS A 15 -14.76 7.21 -8.31
CA LYS A 15 -13.90 8.29 -7.81
C LYS A 15 -13.08 7.77 -6.62
N PRO A 16 -11.74 7.67 -6.74
CA PRO A 16 -10.88 7.38 -5.62
C PRO A 16 -11.09 8.41 -4.50
N ALA A 17 -11.06 7.97 -3.26
CA ALA A 17 -11.26 8.83 -2.10
C ALA A 17 -10.06 8.76 -1.16
N TYR A 18 -9.51 9.93 -0.83
CA TYR A 18 -8.44 10.07 0.16
C TYR A 18 -8.92 9.63 1.54
N GLY A 19 -8.03 9.00 2.31
CA GLY A 19 -8.35 8.57 3.67
C GLY A 19 -9.47 7.53 3.72
N LYS A 20 -9.55 6.61 2.75
CA LYS A 20 -10.37 5.38 2.82
C LYS A 20 -9.45 4.15 2.93
N GLY A 21 -10.04 2.97 3.08
CA GLY A 21 -9.30 1.73 3.31
C GLY A 21 -9.00 1.45 4.78
N LYS A 22 -8.47 0.27 5.05
CA LYS A 22 -8.14 -0.22 6.40
C LYS A 22 -6.90 0.51 6.91
N THR A 23 -6.92 0.86 8.20
CA THR A 23 -5.77 1.51 8.87
C THR A 23 -4.56 0.59 9.00
N TYR A 24 -4.78 -0.72 8.90
CA TYR A 24 -3.77 -1.76 9.08
C TYR A 24 -3.33 -2.43 7.78
N ASN A 25 -3.57 -1.80 6.62
CA ASN A 25 -2.95 -2.21 5.36
C ASN A 25 -1.43 -2.06 5.45
N ASP A 26 -0.71 -2.71 4.52
CA ASP A 26 0.75 -2.85 4.55
C ASP A 26 1.49 -1.53 4.73
N TYR A 27 1.10 -0.51 3.98
CA TYR A 27 1.68 0.83 4.03
C TYR A 27 0.70 1.87 4.58
N GLY A 28 -0.25 1.43 5.39
CA GLY A 28 -1.24 2.29 6.03
C GLY A 28 -2.44 2.60 5.15
N ARG A 29 -3.21 3.60 5.58
CA ARG A 29 -4.48 3.97 4.93
C ARG A 29 -4.20 4.61 3.57
N GLY A 30 -4.82 4.07 2.53
CA GLY A 30 -4.61 4.57 1.17
C GLY A 30 -5.52 3.89 0.16
N PHE A 31 -5.51 4.41 -1.06
CA PHE A 31 -6.15 3.81 -2.21
C PHE A 31 -5.08 3.03 -3.00
N TYR A 32 -5.11 1.71 -2.89
CA TYR A 32 -4.04 0.84 -3.40
C TYR A 32 -4.29 0.52 -4.86
N CYS A 33 -3.31 0.83 -5.70
CA CYS A 33 -3.36 0.56 -7.14
C CYS A 33 -2.12 -0.17 -7.61
N THR A 34 -2.19 -0.69 -8.83
CA THR A 34 -1.07 -1.31 -9.55
C THR A 34 -1.09 -0.89 -11.01
N GLU A 35 0.06 -0.85 -11.66
CA GLU A 35 0.17 -0.68 -13.12
C GLU A 35 -0.12 -2.00 -13.87
N HIS A 36 -0.19 -3.13 -13.15
CA HIS A 36 -0.43 -4.46 -13.71
C HIS A 36 -1.91 -4.84 -13.68
N LEU A 37 -2.54 -4.85 -14.85
CA LEU A 37 -3.97 -5.17 -15.02
C LEU A 37 -4.36 -6.52 -14.40
N GLU A 38 -3.59 -7.58 -14.67
CA GLU A 38 -3.93 -8.92 -14.20
C GLU A 38 -3.82 -9.04 -12.68
N LEU A 39 -2.84 -8.39 -12.06
CA LEU A 39 -2.72 -8.36 -10.59
C LEU A 39 -3.92 -7.67 -9.93
N ALA A 40 -4.44 -6.60 -10.54
CA ALA A 40 -5.65 -5.96 -10.04
C ALA A 40 -6.89 -6.87 -10.17
N LYS A 41 -6.99 -7.66 -11.23
CA LYS A 41 -8.08 -8.65 -11.39
C LYS A 41 -7.99 -9.75 -10.34
N GLU A 42 -6.80 -10.27 -10.06
CA GLU A 42 -6.58 -11.27 -9.01
C GLU A 42 -7.07 -10.78 -7.64
N TRP A 43 -6.84 -9.51 -7.31
CA TRP A 43 -7.27 -8.92 -6.04
C TRP A 43 -8.72 -8.43 -6.03
N ALA A 44 -9.40 -8.40 -7.18
CA ALA A 44 -10.77 -7.90 -7.27
C ALA A 44 -11.79 -8.88 -6.70
N CYS A 45 -11.52 -10.18 -6.80
CA CYS A 45 -12.45 -11.24 -6.45
C CYS A 45 -12.29 -11.66 -4.98
N SER A 46 -13.42 -11.85 -4.29
CA SER A 46 -13.49 -12.60 -3.03
C SER A 46 -14.05 -14.00 -3.29
N GLU A 47 -13.99 -14.91 -2.32
CA GLU A 47 -14.52 -16.27 -2.48
C GLU A 47 -15.96 -16.25 -3.04
N ASN A 48 -16.16 -16.90 -4.18
CA ASN A 48 -17.44 -17.05 -4.88
C ASN A 48 -18.13 -15.76 -5.34
N ILE A 49 -17.41 -14.64 -5.47
CA ILE A 49 -17.97 -13.37 -5.95
C ILE A 49 -17.03 -12.74 -6.99
N ASP A 50 -17.58 -12.42 -8.16
CA ASP A 50 -16.86 -11.68 -9.20
C ASP A 50 -16.48 -10.27 -8.73
N GLY A 51 -15.29 -9.83 -9.13
CA GLY A 51 -14.78 -8.50 -8.82
C GLY A 51 -14.76 -7.56 -10.02
N TYR A 52 -14.48 -6.29 -9.74
CA TYR A 52 -14.25 -5.26 -10.74
C TYR A 52 -12.79 -4.81 -10.72
N CYS A 53 -12.19 -4.71 -11.91
CA CYS A 53 -10.93 -4.02 -12.10
C CYS A 53 -11.20 -2.58 -12.54
N ASN A 54 -11.06 -1.64 -11.61
CA ASN A 54 -11.28 -0.22 -11.86
C ASN A 54 -10.00 0.41 -12.44
N GLN A 55 -10.13 1.14 -13.55
CA GLN A 55 -9.00 1.81 -14.22
C GLN A 55 -9.04 3.32 -13.98
N TYR A 56 -7.88 3.92 -13.74
CA TYR A 56 -7.70 5.35 -13.55
C TYR A 56 -6.49 5.85 -14.36
N GLU A 57 -6.50 7.14 -14.65
CA GLU A 57 -5.35 7.87 -15.19
C GLU A 57 -4.92 8.92 -14.17
N ILE A 58 -3.62 8.99 -13.89
CA ILE A 58 -3.03 9.99 -12.99
C ILE A 58 -1.82 10.65 -13.64
N ASP A 59 -1.64 11.95 -13.44
CA ASP A 59 -0.41 12.66 -13.81
C ASP A 59 0.50 12.78 -12.58
N LEU A 60 1.56 11.98 -12.56
CA LEU A 60 2.50 11.95 -11.45
C LEU A 60 3.40 13.19 -11.38
N SER A 61 3.48 14.00 -12.45
CA SER A 61 4.43 15.12 -12.53
C SER A 61 4.16 16.25 -11.52
N LYS A 62 2.94 16.31 -10.97
CA LYS A 62 2.52 17.31 -9.97
C LYS A 62 2.55 16.77 -8.54
N LEU A 63 2.98 15.52 -8.36
CA LEU A 63 2.99 14.85 -7.07
C LEU A 63 4.41 14.73 -6.54
N LYS A 64 4.55 14.81 -5.21
CA LYS A 64 5.74 14.33 -4.51
C LYS A 64 5.60 12.83 -4.36
N VAL A 65 6.28 12.07 -5.21
CA VAL A 65 6.21 10.61 -5.22
C VAL A 65 7.35 10.05 -4.38
N LEU A 66 7.01 9.21 -3.39
CA LEU A 66 7.99 8.39 -2.68
C LEU A 66 8.16 7.07 -3.44
N ASN A 67 9.28 6.91 -4.13
CA ASN A 67 9.63 5.67 -4.81
C ASN A 67 10.44 4.76 -3.88
N LEU A 68 9.78 3.78 -3.25
CA LEU A 68 10.45 2.86 -2.32
C LEU A 68 11.57 2.04 -2.99
N SER A 69 11.52 1.81 -4.31
CA SER A 69 12.58 1.09 -5.04
C SER A 69 13.95 1.79 -5.01
N GLU A 70 13.99 3.07 -4.65
CA GLU A 70 15.24 3.82 -4.44
C GLU A 70 15.82 3.61 -3.02
N TYR A 71 15.10 2.89 -2.15
CA TYR A 71 15.49 2.60 -0.78
C TYR A 71 15.77 1.11 -0.57
N THR A 72 16.47 0.80 0.51
CA THR A 72 16.72 -0.60 0.90
C THR A 72 15.46 -1.27 1.44
N ILE A 73 15.41 -2.60 1.40
CA ILE A 73 14.35 -3.41 1.99
C ILE A 73 14.09 -3.10 3.48
N LEU A 74 15.09 -2.59 4.21
CA LEU A 74 14.92 -2.21 5.62
C LEU A 74 13.98 -1.01 5.79
N HIS A 75 13.97 -0.06 4.85
CA HIS A 75 13.02 1.05 4.85
C HIS A 75 11.60 0.56 4.53
N TRP A 76 11.47 -0.40 3.61
CA TRP A 76 10.18 -1.03 3.28
C TRP A 76 9.62 -1.72 4.51
N LEU A 77 10.45 -2.54 5.18
CA LEU A 77 10.07 -3.24 6.39
C LEU A 77 9.75 -2.27 7.53
N ALA A 78 10.49 -1.16 7.68
CA ALA A 78 10.22 -0.15 8.70
C ALA A 78 8.83 0.48 8.55
N LEU A 79 8.42 0.80 7.32
CA LEU A 79 7.07 1.25 7.03
C LEU A 79 6.04 0.14 7.27
N LEU A 80 6.32 -1.07 6.79
CA LEU A 80 5.43 -2.23 6.93
C LEU A 80 5.11 -2.52 8.41
N VAL A 81 6.13 -2.57 9.28
CA VAL A 81 5.92 -2.82 10.72
C VAL A 81 5.31 -1.63 11.46
N THR A 82 5.28 -0.45 10.83
CA THR A 82 4.65 0.74 11.41
C THR A 82 3.15 0.75 11.18
N TYR A 83 2.68 0.29 10.02
CA TYR A 83 1.27 0.38 9.65
C TYR A 83 0.55 -0.97 9.69
N ARG A 84 1.19 -2.05 9.23
CA ARG A 84 0.56 -3.37 9.23
C ARG A 84 0.35 -3.84 10.66
N LYS A 85 -0.81 -4.44 10.93
CA LYS A 85 -1.05 -5.11 12.20
C LYS A 85 -0.20 -6.39 12.26
N ILE A 86 0.82 -6.41 13.09
CA ILE A 86 1.70 -7.56 13.33
C ILE A 86 1.47 -8.08 14.75
N ARG A 87 1.36 -9.40 14.88
CA ARG A 87 1.35 -10.03 16.20
C ARG A 87 2.77 -10.04 16.75
N VAL A 88 2.98 -9.31 17.84
CA VAL A 88 4.24 -9.33 18.60
C VAL A 88 4.09 -10.30 19.77
N SER A 89 4.90 -11.35 19.80
CA SER A 89 4.78 -12.43 20.78
C SER A 89 5.97 -12.52 21.73
N SER A 90 7.05 -11.77 21.51
CA SER A 90 8.24 -11.82 22.34
C SER A 90 8.92 -10.45 22.51
N PRO A 91 9.62 -10.22 23.64
CA PRO A 91 10.38 -8.99 23.85
C PRO A 91 11.46 -8.74 22.79
N ILE A 92 12.07 -9.80 22.25
CA ILE A 92 13.08 -9.66 21.19
C ILE A 92 12.47 -9.13 19.90
N GLN A 93 11.27 -9.58 19.54
CA GLN A 93 10.57 -9.10 18.35
C GLN A 93 10.19 -7.62 18.49
N GLN A 94 9.73 -7.19 19.66
CA GLN A 94 9.45 -5.77 19.91
C GLN A 94 10.71 -4.91 19.74
N ARG A 95 11.84 -5.33 20.35
CA ARG A 95 13.11 -4.62 20.23
C ARG A 95 13.59 -4.54 18.77
N SER A 96 13.41 -5.59 17.99
CA SER A 96 13.75 -5.59 16.57
C SER A 96 12.89 -4.60 15.77
N ILE A 97 11.59 -4.50 16.05
CA ILE A 97 10.69 -3.51 15.44
C ILE A 97 11.12 -2.09 15.83
N ASP A 98 11.40 -1.84 17.11
CA ASP A 98 11.82 -0.53 17.59
C ASP A 98 13.14 -0.10 16.96
N TRP A 99 14.11 -1.01 16.87
CA TRP A 99 15.39 -0.75 16.20
C TRP A 99 15.19 -0.47 14.71
N LEU A 100 14.36 -1.25 14.02
CA LEU A 100 14.08 -1.04 12.60
C LEU A 100 13.45 0.34 12.35
N LYS A 101 12.44 0.70 13.14
CA LYS A 101 11.77 2.00 13.05
C LYS A 101 12.72 3.15 13.36
N LYS A 102 13.56 3.01 14.39
CA LYS A 102 14.52 4.05 14.78
C LYS A 102 15.54 4.36 13.67
N ASN A 103 15.98 3.35 12.93
CA ASN A 103 17.10 3.50 11.98
C ASN A 103 16.68 3.63 10.51
N TYR A 104 15.47 3.18 10.14
CA TYR A 104 15.05 3.07 8.73
C TYR A 104 13.64 3.60 8.45
N LEU A 105 12.90 4.12 9.44
CA LEU A 105 11.58 4.70 9.17
C LEU A 105 11.73 6.01 8.40
N LEU A 106 11.05 6.09 7.25
CA LEU A 106 10.98 7.31 6.45
C LEU A 106 9.98 8.29 7.04
N ASP A 107 10.32 9.58 6.97
CA ASP A 107 9.37 10.66 7.21
C ASP A 107 8.46 10.83 5.99
N LEU A 108 7.15 10.79 6.22
CA LEU A 108 6.13 10.90 5.19
C LEU A 108 5.36 12.24 5.24
N SER A 109 5.81 13.20 6.06
CA SER A 109 5.16 14.51 6.23
C SER A 109 5.39 15.49 5.09
#